data_AF-A0A2T0XY52-F1
#
_entry.id   AF-A0A2T0XY52-F1
#
_cell.length_a   1.000
_cell.length_b   1.000
_cell.length_c   1.000
_cell.angle_alpha   90.00
_cell.angle_beta   90.00
_cell.angle_gamma   90.00
#
_symmetry.space_group_name_H-M   'P 1'
#
loop_
_entity.id
_entity.type
_entity.pdbx_description
1 polymer ?
#
loop_
_entity_poly.entity_id
_entity_poly.type
_entity_poly.pdbx_seq_one_letter_code
_entity_poly.pdbx_strand_id
1 'polypeptide(L)'
;MGIFRNPAVIITLILLVVVLFGARRLPDVAKSVGTSLKIFKKEVRELRDDDEDEPRRSTTESASTEAGSGTGAPAGTSATTPAPPTSAAGTSDPGPGAGEHRNA
;
A
#
# COMPACT_ATOMS: atom_id res chain seq x y z
N MET A 1 -42.86 6.22 -3.71
CA MET A 1 -41.58 5.48 -3.66
C MET A 1 -41.65 4.35 -2.62
N GLY A 2 -42.07 3.14 -2.99
CA GLY A 2 -42.20 1.99 -2.08
C GLY A 2 -40.99 1.03 -2.05
N ILE A 3 -40.01 1.25 -2.93
CA ILE A 3 -38.89 0.34 -3.19
C ILE A 3 -37.97 0.17 -1.96
N PHE A 4 -37.83 1.21 -1.14
CA PHE A 4 -36.94 1.20 0.03
C PHE A 4 -37.54 0.55 1.28
N ARG A 5 -38.87 0.34 1.33
CA ARG A 5 -39.51 -0.33 2.48
C ARG A 5 -39.48 -1.86 2.36
N ASN A 6 -39.17 -2.37 1.18
CA ASN A 6 -39.21 -3.79 0.92
C ASN A 6 -37.79 -4.37 1.03
N PRO A 7 -37.46 -5.09 2.12
CA PRO A 7 -36.11 -5.59 2.36
C PRO A 7 -35.63 -6.50 1.22
N ALA A 8 -36.56 -7.17 0.52
CA ALA A 8 -36.27 -7.99 -0.64
C ALA A 8 -35.53 -7.22 -1.75
N VAL A 9 -35.92 -5.96 -2.03
CA VAL A 9 -35.29 -5.19 -3.12
C VAL A 9 -33.84 -4.83 -2.79
N ILE A 10 -33.57 -4.50 -1.52
CA ILE A 10 -32.22 -4.22 -1.04
C ILE A 10 -31.33 -5.47 -1.17
N ILE A 11 -31.85 -6.64 -0.82
CA ILE A 11 -31.13 -7.91 -0.97
C ILE A 11 -30.84 -8.20 -2.45
N THR A 12 -31.81 -8.05 -3.34
CA THR A 12 -31.60 -8.26 -4.79
C THR A 12 -30.56 -7.30 -5.35
N LEU A 13 -30.55 -6.04 -4.91
CA LEU A 13 -29.56 -5.05 -5.35
C LEU A 13 -28.14 -5.45 -4.93
N ILE A 14 -27.95 -5.83 -3.66
CA ILE A 14 -26.65 -6.29 -3.15
C ILE A 14 -26.20 -7.54 -3.92
N LEU A 15 -27.11 -8.49 -4.14
CA LEU A 15 -26.83 -9.70 -4.92
C LEU A 15 -26.33 -9.34 -6.34
N LEU A 16 -26.98 -8.38 -6.99
CA LEU A 16 -26.63 -7.94 -8.35
C LEU A 16 -25.23 -7.30 -8.38
N VAL A 17 -24.91 -6.45 -7.41
CA VAL A 17 -23.56 -5.87 -7.27
C VAL A 17 -22.51 -6.96 -7.00
N VAL A 18 -22.81 -7.94 -6.13
CA VAL A 18 -21.88 -9.06 -5.84
C VAL A 18 -21.66 -9.94 -7.07
N VAL A 19 -22.65 -10.15 -7.92
CA VAL A 19 -22.48 -10.93 -9.16
C VAL A 19 -21.66 -10.17 -10.19
N LEU A 20 -21.88 -8.87 -10.36
CA LEU A 20 -21.15 -8.04 -11.32
C LEU A 20 -19.69 -7.81 -10.91
N PHE A 21 -19.46 -7.49 -9.63
CA PHE A 21 -18.13 -7.17 -9.13
C PHE A 21 -17.39 -8.39 -8.57
N GLY A 22 -18.11 -9.42 -8.10
CA GLY A 22 -17.56 -10.57 -7.41
C GLY A 22 -17.38 -10.33 -5.91
N ALA A 23 -17.56 -11.40 -5.12
CA ALA A 23 -17.48 -11.35 -3.64
C ALA A 23 -16.13 -10.84 -3.11
N ARG A 24 -15.03 -11.01 -3.87
CA ARG A 24 -13.68 -10.55 -3.48
C ARG A 24 -13.41 -9.08 -3.81
N ARG A 25 -14.15 -8.46 -4.74
CA ARG A 25 -13.92 -7.06 -5.16
C ARG A 25 -14.70 -6.05 -4.33
N LEU A 26 -15.90 -6.39 -3.83
CA LEU A 26 -16.63 -5.53 -2.88
C LEU A 26 -15.79 -5.08 -1.68
N PRO A 27 -15.15 -6.00 -0.93
CA PRO A 27 -14.38 -5.59 0.25
C PRO A 27 -13.15 -4.78 -0.12
N ASP A 28 -12.55 -5.03 -1.28
CA ASP A 28 -11.38 -4.30 -1.77
C ASP A 28 -11.73 -2.84 -2.12
N VAL A 29 -12.80 -2.64 -2.90
CA VAL A 29 -13.33 -1.32 -3.26
C VAL A 29 -13.80 -0.56 -2.01
N ALA A 30 -14.47 -1.24 -1.07
CA ALA A 30 -14.90 -0.62 0.18
C ALA A 30 -13.70 -0.16 1.04
N LYS A 31 -12.61 -0.94 1.09
CA LYS A 31 -11.40 -0.58 1.83
C LYS A 31 -10.70 0.64 1.23
N SER A 32 -10.54 0.69 -0.09
CA SER A 32 -9.87 1.83 -0.75
C SER A 32 -10.70 3.12 -0.62
N VAL A 33 -12.01 3.05 -0.88
CA VAL A 33 -12.92 4.20 -0.73
C VAL A 33 -13.05 4.63 0.74
N GLY A 34 -13.13 3.68 1.67
CA GLY A 34 -13.20 3.96 3.10
C GLY A 34 -11.93 4.64 3.63
N THR A 35 -10.76 4.29 3.08
CA THR A 35 -9.49 4.93 3.45
C THR A 35 -9.46 6.39 2.98
N SER A 36 -9.86 6.67 1.73
CA SER A 36 -9.97 8.05 1.22
C SER A 36 -10.98 8.87 2.03
N LEU A 37 -12.12 8.28 2.39
CA LEU A 37 -13.14 8.95 3.18
C LEU A 37 -12.67 9.21 4.63
N LYS A 38 -11.87 8.32 5.22
CA LYS A 38 -11.29 8.50 6.56
C LYS A 38 -10.31 9.68 6.59
N ILE A 39 -9.50 9.83 5.55
CA ILE A 39 -8.54 10.95 5.42
C ILE A 39 -9.33 12.25 5.25
N PHE A 40 -10.26 12.29 4.30
CA PHE A 40 -11.11 13.46 4.09
C PHE A 40 -11.90 13.86 5.36
N LYS A 41 -12.46 12.88 6.08
CA LYS A 41 -13.17 13.11 7.35
C LYS A 41 -12.28 13.73 8.41
N LYS A 42 -10.99 13.36 8.45
CA LYS A 42 -10.02 13.92 9.39
C LYS A 42 -9.68 15.37 9.03
N GLU A 43 -9.35 15.63 7.77
CA GLU A 43 -9.04 16.99 7.29
C GLU A 43 -10.25 17.93 7.47
N VAL A 44 -11.46 17.48 7.13
CA VAL A 44 -12.69 18.25 7.36
C VAL A 44 -12.98 18.46 8.83
N ARG A 45 -12.58 17.52 9.70
CA ARG A 45 -12.77 17.62 11.14
C ARG A 45 -11.73 18.55 11.78
N GLU A 46 -10.50 18.55 11.30
CA GLU A 46 -9.46 19.52 11.67
C GLU A 46 -9.90 20.95 11.31
N LEU A 47 -10.44 21.15 10.11
CA LEU A 47 -11.03 22.42 9.67
C LEU A 47 -12.24 22.89 10.49
N ARG A 48 -12.89 21.97 11.23
CA ARG A 48 -14.05 22.29 12.08
C ARG A 48 -13.70 22.35 13.56
N ASP A 49 -12.71 21.59 13.98
CA ASP A 49 -12.20 21.53 15.35
C ASP A 49 -11.20 22.68 15.60
N ASP A 50 -10.63 23.33 14.56
CA ASP A 50 -9.83 24.57 14.69
C ASP A 50 -10.66 25.78 15.20
N ASP A 51 -12.00 25.69 15.19
CA ASP A 51 -12.90 26.71 15.74
C ASP A 51 -13.34 26.43 17.20
N GLU A 52 -13.14 25.22 17.75
CA GLU A 52 -13.51 24.89 19.14
C GLU A 52 -12.47 23.98 19.85
N ASP A 53 -11.82 24.53 20.88
CA ASP A 53 -10.78 23.89 21.71
C ASP A 53 -11.14 22.50 22.31
N GLU A 54 -10.14 21.60 22.28
CA GLU A 54 -9.78 20.54 23.27
C GLU A 54 -10.08 19.03 22.94
N PRO A 55 -9.33 17.98 23.42
CA PRO A 55 -8.72 17.02 22.53
C PRO A 55 -9.40 15.65 22.66
N ARG A 56 -9.26 14.77 21.67
CA ARG A 56 -9.44 13.34 21.92
C ARG A 56 -8.30 12.52 21.34
N ARG A 57 -7.42 12.14 22.25
CA ARG A 57 -6.65 10.90 22.16
C ARG A 57 -7.64 9.73 22.10
N SER A 58 -7.59 8.96 21.02
CA SER A 58 -8.05 7.57 20.94
C SER A 58 -7.19 6.91 19.85
N THR A 59 -5.95 6.54 20.16
CA THR A 59 -5.54 5.23 20.69
C THR A 59 -6.01 4.07 19.81
N THR A 60 -5.02 3.47 19.14
CA THR A 60 -4.88 2.06 18.77
C THR A 60 -6.01 1.39 18.01
N GLU A 61 -5.79 1.19 16.71
CA GLU A 61 -5.85 -0.17 16.18
C GLU A 61 -4.84 -0.31 15.03
N SER A 62 -3.61 -0.62 15.42
CA SER A 62 -2.80 -1.53 14.62
C SER A 62 -3.45 -2.89 14.76
N ALA A 63 -4.21 -3.32 13.75
CA ALA A 63 -4.50 -4.72 13.53
C ALA A 63 -3.96 -5.06 12.16
N SER A 64 -2.79 -5.70 12.20
CA SER A 64 -2.24 -6.48 11.12
C SER A 64 -3.33 -7.37 10.51
N THR A 65 -3.49 -7.31 9.20
CA THR A 65 -3.92 -8.46 8.41
C THR A 65 -3.12 -8.41 7.12
N GLU A 66 -1.85 -8.77 7.30
CA GLU A 66 -1.11 -9.60 6.37
C GLU A 66 -1.96 -10.84 6.06
N ALA A 67 -2.81 -10.77 5.02
CA ALA A 67 -3.48 -11.93 4.44
C ALA A 67 -3.77 -11.65 2.98
N GLY A 68 -2.76 -11.88 2.16
CA GLY A 68 -2.82 -11.73 0.72
C GLY A 68 -1.60 -12.38 0.08
N SER A 69 -1.40 -13.66 0.39
CA SER A 69 -0.53 -14.55 -0.37
C SER A 69 -0.86 -14.42 -1.86
N GLY A 70 -0.04 -13.64 -2.57
CA GLY A 70 0.05 -13.64 -4.01
C GLY A 70 0.96 -14.77 -4.43
N THR A 71 0.46 -16.00 -4.41
CA THR A 71 1.02 -17.07 -5.24
C THR A 71 0.89 -16.62 -6.70
N GLY A 72 2.01 -16.19 -7.27
CA GLY A 72 2.09 -15.74 -8.65
C GLY A 72 3.46 -15.17 -9.01
N ALA A 73 4.54 -15.92 -8.73
CA ALA A 73 5.86 -15.65 -9.31
C ALA A 73 6.24 -16.87 -10.18
N PRO A 74 6.61 -16.66 -11.45
CA PRO A 74 6.92 -17.75 -12.38
C PRO A 74 8.18 -18.47 -11.93
N ALA A 75 8.17 -19.79 -12.01
CA ALA A 75 9.36 -20.62 -11.88
C ALA A 75 10.30 -20.37 -13.07
N GLY A 76 11.59 -20.17 -12.78
CA GLY A 76 12.69 -19.96 -13.72
C GLY A 76 13.49 -18.73 -13.30
N THR A 77 14.74 -18.80 -12.84
CA THR A 77 15.83 -19.69 -13.23
C THR A 77 16.81 -19.73 -12.06
N SER A 78 17.21 -20.94 -11.64
CA SER A 78 18.27 -21.14 -10.67
C SER A 78 19.57 -20.53 -11.18
N ALA A 79 20.00 -19.42 -10.58
CA ALA A 79 21.36 -18.91 -10.74
C ALA A 79 22.26 -19.58 -9.70
N THR A 80 22.98 -20.59 -10.19
CA THR A 80 24.25 -21.15 -9.75
C THR A 80 24.99 -20.38 -8.63
N THR A 81 25.12 -21.04 -7.48
CA THR A 81 26.18 -20.85 -6.50
C THR A 81 27.56 -20.96 -7.15
N PRO A 82 28.49 -20.04 -6.86
CA PRO A 82 29.76 -20.49 -6.31
C PRO A 82 30.22 -19.67 -5.10
N ALA A 83 30.89 -20.39 -4.20
CA ALA A 83 31.45 -20.00 -2.92
C ALA A 83 32.48 -18.84 -2.98
N PRO A 84 32.73 -18.15 -1.85
CA PRO A 84 33.68 -17.05 -1.78
C PRO A 84 35.14 -17.55 -1.75
N PRO A 85 36.07 -16.91 -2.47
CA PRO A 85 37.48 -16.95 -2.10
C PRO A 85 37.80 -15.85 -1.10
N THR A 86 38.30 -16.33 0.03
CA THR A 86 38.91 -15.63 1.15
C THR A 86 39.98 -14.62 0.73
N SER A 87 39.96 -13.48 1.42
CA SER A 87 41.04 -12.52 1.66
C SER A 87 42.48 -13.05 1.49
N ALA A 88 43.26 -12.43 0.60
CA ALA A 88 44.71 -12.37 0.69
C ALA A 88 45.27 -11.10 0.00
N ALA A 89 45.77 -10.20 0.85
CA ALA A 89 46.86 -9.23 0.69
C ALA A 89 47.50 -8.95 -0.69
N GLY A 90 47.76 -7.65 -0.92
CA GLY A 90 48.73 -7.12 -1.90
C GLY A 90 48.35 -5.71 -2.34
N THR A 91 48.69 -4.67 -1.58
CA THR A 91 49.91 -3.84 -1.81
C THR A 91 49.98 -3.28 -3.23
N SER A 92 49.50 -2.06 -3.45
CA SER A 92 50.28 -0.92 -3.97
C SER A 92 49.40 0.32 -4.23
N ASP A 93 49.56 1.29 -3.34
CA ASP A 93 49.44 2.75 -3.55
C ASP A 93 50.60 3.23 -4.47
N PRO A 94 50.73 4.49 -4.94
CA PRO A 94 49.81 5.53 -5.45
C PRO A 94 50.18 5.98 -6.90
N GLY A 95 49.38 6.84 -7.54
CA GLY A 95 49.81 7.55 -8.77
C GLY A 95 48.80 8.56 -9.33
N PRO A 96 49.09 9.88 -9.33
CA PRO A 96 48.14 10.94 -9.70
C PRO A 96 48.11 11.16 -11.22
N GLY A 97 46.98 10.84 -11.84
CA GLY A 97 46.76 11.02 -13.27
C GLY A 97 46.14 12.37 -13.59
N ALA A 98 46.95 13.25 -14.18
CA ALA A 98 46.58 14.53 -14.77
C ALA A 98 45.37 14.42 -15.72
N GLY A 99 44.30 15.14 -15.40
CA GLY A 99 43.17 15.41 -16.27
C GLY A 99 43.11 16.91 -16.55
N GLU A 100 43.92 17.34 -17.52
CA GLU A 100 44.05 18.70 -18.01
C GLU A 100 42.70 19.25 -18.52
N HIS A 101 42.09 20.14 -17.73
CA HIS A 101 40.96 20.97 -18.16
C HIS A 101 41.49 22.24 -18.84
N ARG A 102 41.65 22.22 -20.16
CA ARG A 102 41.72 23.41 -21.01
C ARG A 102 40.99 23.17 -22.33
N ASN A 103 39.93 23.97 -22.54
CA ASN A 103 39.24 24.35 -23.80
C ASN A 103 37.76 24.57 -23.42
N ALA A 104 37.09 25.68 -23.70
CA ALA A 104 37.39 26.89 -24.47
C ALA A 104 36.55 28.05 -23.90
#